data_AF-A0A9D0X8F9-F1
#
_entry.id   AF-A0A9D0X8F9-F1
#
_cell.length_a   1.000
_cell.length_b   1.000
_cell.length_c   1.000
_cell.angle_alpha   90.00
_cell.angle_beta   90.00
_cell.angle_gamma   90.00
#
_symmetry.space_group_name_H-M   'P 1'
#
loop_
_entity.id
_entity.type
_entity.pdbx_description
1 polymer ?
#
loop_
_entity_poly.entity_id
_entity_poly.type
_entity_poly.pdbx_seq_one_letter_code
_entity_poly.pdbx_strand_id
1 'polypeptide(L)' 'MKKEEIALLQKYLRHKCANPALEVRARPQKTDSCEVYMQDEF' A
#
# COMPACT_ATOMS: atom_id res chain seq x y z
N MET A 1 -3.03 -4.93 -9.46
CA MET A 1 -1.72 -4.31 -9.73
C MET A 1 -0.66 -5.38 -9.64
N LYS A 2 0.48 -5.19 -10.31
CA LYS A 2 1.64 -6.09 -10.19
C LYS A 2 2.27 -5.92 -8.81
N LYS A 3 2.93 -6.97 -8.31
CA LYS A 3 3.61 -6.96 -6.99
C LYS A 3 4.67 -5.86 -6.90
N GLU A 4 5.36 -5.59 -8.01
CA GLU A 4 6.41 -4.56 -8.11
C GLU A 4 5.85 -3.15 -7.92
N GLU A 5 4.71 -2.86 -8.55
CA GLU A 5 4.02 -1.56 -8.45
C GLU A 5 3.54 -1.31 -7.01
N ILE A 6 3.04 -2.34 -6.34
CA ILE A 6 2.61 -2.27 -4.94
C ILE A 6 3.79 -1.98 -4.01
N ALA A 7 4.94 -2.61 -4.23
CA ALA A 7 6.15 -2.37 -3.44
C ALA A 7 6.68 -0.94 -3.62
N LEU A 8 6.66 -0.42 -4.85
CA LEU A 8 7.03 0.97 -5.14
C LEU A 8 6.06 1.95 -4.48
N LEU A 9 4.76 1.69 -4.58
CA LEU A 9 3.73 2.53 -3.96
C LEU A 9 3.86 2.55 -2.44
N GLN A 10 4.08 1.40 -1.81
CA GLN A 10 4.33 1.32 -0.36
C GLN A 10 5.56 2.12 0.05
N LYS A 11 6.68 1.95 -0.66
CA LYS A 11 7.91 2.70 -0.38
C LYS A 11 7.69 4.21 -0.50
N TYR A 12 7.00 4.63 -1.56
CA TYR A 12 6.69 6.04 -1.81
C TYR A 12 5.81 6.62 -0.70
N LEU A 13 4.72 5.94 -0.33
CA LEU A 13 3.80 6.40 0.71
C LEU A 13 4.47 6.46 2.08
N ARG A 14 5.28 5.45 2.44
CA ARG A 14 6.07 5.48 3.69
C ARG A 14 7.00 6.68 3.76
N HIS A 15 7.71 6.96 2.67
CA HIS A 15 8.61 8.11 2.59
C HIS A 15 7.85 9.44 2.62
N LYS A 16 6.78 9.56 1.83
CA LYS A 16 6.01 10.80 1.67
C LYS A 16 5.26 11.19 2.94
N CYS A 17 4.73 10.22 3.67
CA CYS A 17 4.00 10.42 4.92
C CYS A 17 4.91 10.30 6.15
N ALA A 18 6.22 10.08 5.97
CA ALA A 18 7.18 9.78 7.04
C ALA A 18 6.69 8.70 8.03
N ASN A 19 5.88 7.75 7.54
CA ASN A 19 5.23 6.74 8.34
C ASN A 19 5.58 5.33 7.82
N PRO A 20 6.51 4.60 8.48
CA PRO A 20 6.92 3.27 8.06
C PRO A 20 5.84 2.20 8.28
N ALA A 21 4.80 2.50 9.07
CA ALA A 21 3.71 1.57 9.37
C ALA A 21 2.69 1.41 8.24
N LEU A 22 2.75 2.27 7.21
CA LEU A 22 1.86 2.16 6.06
C LEU A 22 2.07 0.84 5.31
N GLU A 23 0.99 0.11 5.09
CA GLU A 23 0.98 -1.12 4.29
C GLU A 23 0.09 -0.96 3.07
N VAL A 24 0.57 -1.40 1.91
CA VAL A 24 -0.22 -1.43 0.69
C VAL A 24 -0.48 -2.88 0.32
N ARG A 25 -1.74 -3.29 0.26
CA ARG A 25 -2.15 -4.67 -0.02
C ARG A 25 -2.96 -4.75 -1.31
N ALA A 26 -2.69 -5.78 -2.11
CA ALA A 26 -3.49 -6.05 -3.29
C ALA A 26 -4.90 -6.48 -2.89
N ARG A 27 -5.92 -6.04 -3.64
CA ARG A 27 -7.27 -6.57 -3.48
C ARG A 27 -7.38 -7.94 -4.18
N PRO A 28 -7.88 -9.00 -3.53
CA PRO A 28 -7.93 -10.33 -4.11
C PRO A 28 -8.77 -10.42 -5.41
N GLN A 29 -9.83 -9.62 -5.48
CA GLN A 29 -10.81 -9.67 -6.57
C GLN A 29 -10.61 -8.58 -7.63
N LYS A 30 -9.67 -7.64 -7.44
CA LYS A 30 -9.49 -6.48 -8.32
C LYS A 30 -8.05 -6.36 -8.77
N THR A 31 -7.86 -6.34 -10.09
CA THR A 31 -6.53 -6.33 -10.72
C THR A 31 -6.01 -4.91 -10.96
N ASP A 32 -6.81 -3.88 -10.69
CA ASP A 32 -6.53 -2.48 -10.97
C ASP A 32 -6.31 -1.63 -9.70
N SER A 33 -6.43 -2.22 -8.52
CA SER A 33 -6.52 -1.46 -7.27
C SER A 33 -5.91 -2.17 -6.06
N CYS A 34 -5.57 -1.38 -5.04
CA CYS A 34 -5.00 -1.81 -3.77
C CYS A 34 -5.67 -1.08 -2.60
N GLU A 35 -5.48 -1.60 -1.40
CA GLU A 35 -5.89 -1.00 -0.14
C GLU A 35 -4.67 -0.53 0.63
N VAL A 36 -4.78 0.62 1.31
CA VAL A 36 -3.73 1.18 2.16
C VAL A 36 -4.20 1.07 3.60
N TYR A 37 -3.42 0.41 4.44
CA TYR A 37 -3.70 0.23 5.85
C TYR A 37 -2.75 1.08 6.69
N MET A 38 -3.31 1.74 7.70
CA MET A 38 -2.59 2.33 8.82
C MET A 38 -2.96 1.53 10.06
N GLN A 39 -1.96 1.14 10.87
CA GLN A 39 -2.11 0.18 11.97
C GLN A 39 -3.31 0.43 12.90
N ASP A 40 -3.79 1.67 13.03
CA ASP A 40 -4.81 2.08 14.02
C ASP A 40 -6.16 2.55 13.45
N GLU A 41 -6.40 2.52 12.13
CA GLU A 41 -7.72 2.88 11.58
C GLU A 41 -8.28 1.78 10.65
N PHE A 42 -9.36 1.15 11.11
CA PHE A 42 -10.28 0.33 10.34
C PHE A 42 -11.61 1.07 10.17
#